data_AF-A0A7Y1YUV2-F1
#
_entry.id   AF-A0A7Y1YUV2-F1
#
_cell.length_a   1.000
_cell.length_b   1.000
_cell.length_c   1.000
_cell.angle_alpha   90.00
_cell.angle_beta   90.00
_cell.angle_gamma   90.00
#
_symmetry.space_group_name_H-M   'P 1'
#
loop_
_entity.id
_entity.type
_entity.pdbx_description
1 polymer ?
#
loop_
_entity_poly.entity_id
_entity_poly.type
_entity_poly.pdbx_seq_one_letter_code
_entity_poly.pdbx_strand_id
1 'polypeptide(L)'
;MKSFFITGQQRSGTTLLAVMLSRHKDVYISKDSMAFRLTSCFNNYQVVLPYNLNYSRADLLSWLIKSDYKGRLLQIFDVEMVGDKDVRSLIESAITDLLKTKGRKVFGDKAPNLHYFLGDLLKIVPDAKLLHIVRDGRATALSQHKRGFKNLLLAGQEWVDGTIAGLS
;
A
#
# COMPACT_ATOMS: atom_id res chain seq x y z
N MET A 1 9.90 4.24 -11.70
CA MET A 1 10.27 2.91 -11.14
C MET A 1 9.26 1.87 -11.61
N LYS A 2 9.64 0.58 -11.80
CA LYS A 2 8.65 -0.50 -12.03
C LYS A 2 8.04 -0.96 -10.71
N SER A 3 6.72 -0.84 -10.57
CA SER A 3 6.00 -1.28 -9.37
C SER A 3 4.73 -2.05 -9.69
N PHE A 4 4.31 -2.91 -8.77
CA PHE A 4 3.00 -3.51 -8.78
C PHE A 4 2.42 -3.66 -7.37
N PHE A 5 1.10 -3.72 -7.28
CA PHE A 5 0.38 -3.90 -6.02
C PHE A 5 -0.61 -5.06 -6.13
N ILE A 6 -0.52 -5.99 -5.19
CA ILE A 6 -1.43 -7.12 -5.09
C ILE A 6 -2.62 -6.67 -4.23
N THR A 7 -3.79 -6.69 -4.83
CA THR A 7 -5.07 -6.33 -4.21
C THR A 7 -6.09 -7.44 -4.43
N GLY A 8 -7.23 -7.34 -3.76
CA GLY A 8 -8.26 -8.36 -3.72
C GLY A 8 -8.83 -8.50 -2.32
N GLN A 9 -10.00 -9.14 -2.26
CA GLN A 9 -10.66 -9.34 -0.98
C GLN A 9 -9.87 -10.27 -0.05
N GLN A 10 -9.94 -10.05 1.26
CA GLN A 10 -9.25 -10.89 2.22
C GLN A 10 -9.71 -12.34 2.05
N ARG A 11 -8.76 -13.29 2.13
CA ARG A 11 -8.95 -14.74 1.91
C ARG A 11 -9.04 -15.20 0.45
N SER A 12 -8.75 -14.32 -0.51
CA SER A 12 -8.69 -14.65 -1.94
C SER A 12 -7.36 -15.26 -2.41
N GLY A 13 -6.37 -15.42 -1.53
CA GLY A 13 -5.05 -15.97 -1.90
C GLY A 13 -3.99 -14.92 -2.23
N THR A 14 -4.20 -13.65 -1.89
CA THR A 14 -3.23 -12.56 -2.09
C THR A 14 -1.87 -12.82 -1.44
N THR A 15 -1.85 -13.43 -0.26
CA THR A 15 -0.59 -13.86 0.39
C THR A 15 0.13 -14.96 -0.39
N LEU A 16 -0.60 -15.93 -0.95
CA LEU A 16 0.02 -17.00 -1.74
C LEU A 16 0.70 -16.42 -2.98
N LEU A 17 0.01 -15.56 -3.72
CA LEU A 17 0.58 -14.90 -4.90
C LEU A 17 1.81 -14.06 -4.52
N ALA A 18 1.74 -13.31 -3.42
CA ALA A 18 2.88 -12.55 -2.92
C ALA A 18 4.07 -13.48 -2.60
N VAL A 19 3.85 -14.60 -1.93
CA VAL A 19 4.92 -15.57 -1.65
C VAL A 19 5.54 -16.10 -2.95
N MET A 20 4.74 -16.44 -3.95
CA MET A 20 5.24 -16.91 -5.25
C MET A 20 6.09 -15.84 -5.95
N LEU A 21 5.56 -14.62 -6.10
CA LEU A 21 6.23 -13.52 -6.79
C LEU A 21 7.50 -13.06 -6.05
N SER A 22 7.54 -13.16 -4.72
CA SER A 22 8.73 -12.83 -3.92
C SER A 22 9.96 -13.70 -4.23
N ARG A 23 9.78 -14.84 -4.91
CA ARG A 23 10.87 -15.74 -5.32
C ARG A 23 11.52 -15.33 -6.63
N HIS A 24 10.92 -14.42 -7.38
CA HIS A 24 11.53 -13.94 -8.62
C HIS A 24 12.77 -13.08 -8.33
N LYS A 25 13.87 -13.32 -9.03
CA LYS A 25 15.18 -12.67 -8.78
C LYS A 25 15.12 -11.14 -8.85
N ASP A 26 14.27 -10.59 -9.73
CA ASP A 26 14.16 -9.14 -9.91
C ASP A 26 13.08 -8.47 -9.05
N VAL A 27 12.27 -9.23 -8.30
CA VAL A 27 11.12 -8.70 -7.54
C VAL A 27 11.45 -8.60 -6.06
N TYR A 28 11.19 -7.44 -5.48
CA TYR A 28 11.12 -7.24 -4.04
C TYR A 28 9.66 -7.08 -3.62
N ILE A 29 9.17 -7.86 -2.66
CA ILE A 29 7.84 -7.63 -2.07
C ILE A 29 7.99 -7.08 -0.67
N SER A 30 7.45 -5.88 -0.44
CA SER A 30 7.44 -5.24 0.88
C SER A 30 6.62 -6.08 1.86
N LYS A 31 7.14 -6.18 3.10
CA LYS A 31 6.47 -6.88 4.20
C LYS A 31 5.54 -5.95 4.99
N ASP A 32 5.64 -4.64 4.77
CA ASP A 32 5.10 -3.64 5.69
C ASP A 32 3.77 -3.03 5.25
N SER A 33 3.15 -3.55 4.18
CA SER A 33 1.92 -2.98 3.60
C SER A 33 2.11 -1.49 3.28
N MET A 34 3.21 -1.22 2.59
CA MET A 34 3.68 0.11 2.21
C MET A 34 2.59 0.96 1.58
N ALA A 35 1.81 0.38 0.66
CA ALA A 35 0.73 1.07 -0.03
C ALA A 35 -0.28 1.68 0.94
N PHE A 36 -0.70 0.91 1.95
CA PHE A 36 -1.65 1.39 2.96
C PHE A 36 -1.05 2.49 3.83
N ARG A 37 0.25 2.43 4.15
CA ARG A 37 0.91 3.49 4.93
C ARG A 37 1.08 4.76 4.12
N LEU A 38 1.47 4.65 2.85
CA LEU A 38 1.55 5.79 1.94
C LEU A 38 0.19 6.47 1.79
N THR A 39 -0.87 5.70 1.54
CA THR A 39 -2.20 6.28 1.42
C THR A 39 -2.67 6.87 2.75
N SER A 40 -2.61 6.13 3.86
CA SER A 40 -3.11 6.63 5.16
C SER A 40 -2.31 7.78 5.78
N CYS A 41 -0.96 7.75 5.72
CA CYS A 41 -0.14 8.83 6.27
C CYS A 41 -0.24 10.11 5.44
N PHE A 42 -0.22 9.99 4.11
CA PHE A 42 -0.29 11.17 3.24
C PHE A 42 -1.73 11.63 2.96
N ASN A 43 -2.77 10.87 3.31
CA ASN A 43 -4.15 11.37 3.21
C ASN A 43 -4.38 12.58 4.13
N ASN A 44 -3.77 12.56 5.33
CA ASN A 44 -3.83 13.69 6.26
C ASN A 44 -3.08 14.93 5.74
N TYR A 45 -2.17 14.78 4.79
CA TYR A 45 -1.40 15.90 4.24
C TYR A 45 -2.30 16.96 3.58
N GLN A 46 -3.36 16.53 2.87
CA GLN A 46 -4.33 17.45 2.26
C GLN A 46 -5.25 18.11 3.28
N VAL A 47 -5.48 17.46 4.43
CA VAL A 47 -6.24 18.04 5.54
C VAL A 47 -5.40 19.07 6.28
N VAL A 48 -4.10 18.85 6.45
CA VAL A 48 -3.24 19.67 7.30
C VAL A 48 -2.77 20.97 6.63
N LEU A 49 -2.44 20.94 5.33
CA LEU A 49 -1.95 22.10 4.58
C LEU A 49 -2.88 23.34 4.59
N PRO A 50 -4.22 23.20 4.43
CA PRO A 50 -5.14 24.34 4.45
C PRO A 50 -5.16 25.14 5.76
N TYR A 51 -4.71 24.57 6.87
CA TYR A 51 -4.73 25.25 8.18
C TYR A 51 -3.58 26.24 8.39
N ASN A 52 -2.78 26.49 7.35
CA ASN A 52 -1.72 27.50 7.35
C ASN A 52 -0.81 27.38 8.58
N LEU A 53 -0.41 26.15 8.89
CA LEU A 53 0.50 25.89 10.00
C LEU A 53 1.85 26.54 9.72
N ASN A 54 2.49 27.12 10.74
CA ASN A 54 3.81 27.75 10.65
C ASN A 54 4.96 26.73 10.43
N TYR A 55 4.76 25.74 9.56
CA TYR A 55 5.69 24.66 9.24
C TYR A 55 5.89 24.58 7.73
N SER A 56 7.13 24.32 7.30
CA SER A 56 7.41 24.09 5.89
C SER A 56 6.82 22.75 5.42
N ARG A 57 6.73 22.57 4.10
CA ARG A 57 6.40 21.27 3.49
C ARG A 57 7.35 20.17 3.98
N ALA A 58 8.64 20.48 4.08
CA ALA A 58 9.67 19.55 4.53
C ALA A 58 9.43 19.12 5.98
N ASP A 59 9.07 20.06 6.86
CA ASP A 59 8.78 19.79 8.27
C ASP A 59 7.56 18.89 8.43
N LEU A 60 6.49 19.17 7.68
CA LEU A 60 5.26 18.38 7.73
C LEU A 60 5.49 16.94 7.23
N LEU A 61 6.21 16.77 6.11
CA LEU A 61 6.53 15.44 5.59
C LEU A 61 7.44 14.67 6.54
N SER A 62 8.44 15.34 7.12
CA SER A 62 9.33 14.76 8.12
C SER A 62 8.58 14.29 9.36
N TRP A 63 7.64 15.10 9.85
CA TRP A 63 6.77 14.74 10.97
C TRP A 63 5.88 13.54 10.63
N LEU A 64 5.23 13.53 9.47
CA LEU A 64 4.38 12.40 9.04
C LEU A 64 5.15 11.08 8.96
N ILE A 65 6.40 11.11 8.47
CA ILE A 65 7.27 9.93 8.40
C ILE A 65 7.67 9.47 9.81
N LYS A 66 8.07 10.40 10.69
CA LYS A 66 8.49 10.09 12.08
C LYS A 66 7.34 9.58 12.94
N SER A 67 6.13 10.13 12.74
CA SER A 67 4.91 9.78 13.47
C SER A 67 4.16 8.59 12.86
N ASP A 68 4.72 7.96 11.82
CA ASP A 68 4.18 6.74 11.25
C ASP A 68 4.02 5.62 12.30
N TYR A 69 2.93 4.86 12.20
CA TYR A 69 2.63 3.76 13.10
C TYR A 69 3.80 2.75 13.15
N LYS A 70 4.42 2.63 14.32
CA LYS A 70 5.61 1.80 14.57
C LYS A 70 6.84 2.18 13.74
N GLY A 71 6.90 3.41 13.22
CA GLY A 71 8.06 3.94 12.49
C GLY A 71 8.43 3.12 11.26
N ARG A 72 7.46 2.53 10.54
CA ARG A 72 7.75 1.69 9.38
C ARG A 72 8.25 2.51 8.20
N LEU A 73 7.71 3.72 8.03
CA LEU A 73 8.19 4.63 7.00
C LEU A 73 9.66 5.03 7.23
N LEU A 74 10.13 5.14 8.48
CA LEU A 74 11.57 5.40 8.75
C LEU A 74 12.52 4.29 8.27
N GLN A 75 12.02 3.10 7.96
CA GLN A 75 12.84 2.01 7.41
C GLN A 75 13.13 2.19 5.93
N ILE A 76 12.44 3.13 5.28
CA ILE A 76 12.41 3.29 3.82
C ILE A 76 12.75 4.73 3.45
N PHE A 77 12.29 5.69 4.25
CA PHE A 77 12.54 7.11 4.06
C PHE A 77 13.66 7.59 4.96
N ASP A 78 14.62 8.29 4.35
CA ASP A 78 15.55 9.15 5.06
C ASP A 78 14.92 10.54 5.24
N VAL A 79 14.71 10.95 6.49
CA VAL A 79 14.08 12.22 6.83
C VAL A 79 14.95 13.41 6.43
N GLU A 80 16.27 13.24 6.44
CA GLU A 80 17.22 14.30 6.05
C GLU A 80 17.16 14.56 4.54
N MET A 81 16.68 13.59 3.75
CA MET A 81 16.53 13.69 2.30
C MET A 81 15.16 14.19 1.83
N VAL A 82 14.26 14.53 2.77
CA VAL A 82 12.92 15.05 2.46
C VAL A 82 13.03 16.38 1.70
N GLY A 83 13.77 17.35 2.26
CA GLY A 83 14.01 18.66 1.66
C GLY A 83 12.77 19.28 1.00
N ASP A 84 12.96 19.90 -0.16
CA ASP A 84 11.88 20.49 -0.97
C ASP A 84 11.25 19.51 -1.98
N LYS A 85 11.49 18.20 -1.84
CA LYS A 85 10.92 17.23 -2.78
C LYS A 85 9.40 17.21 -2.67
N ASP A 86 8.75 17.05 -3.82
CA ASP A 86 7.34 16.65 -3.81
C ASP A 86 7.21 15.20 -3.27
N VAL A 87 6.00 14.86 -2.81
CA VAL A 87 5.72 13.57 -2.13
C VAL A 87 6.04 12.39 -3.06
N ARG A 88 5.77 12.52 -4.36
CA ARG A 88 6.00 11.45 -5.32
C ARG A 88 7.49 11.24 -5.54
N SER A 89 8.24 12.32 -5.81
CA SER A 89 9.69 12.26 -5.99
C SER A 89 10.39 11.68 -4.75
N LEU A 90 9.90 12.02 -3.56
CA LEU A 90 10.37 11.43 -2.30
C LEU A 90 10.13 9.92 -2.24
N ILE A 91 8.92 9.46 -2.54
CA ILE A 91 8.55 8.03 -2.55
C ILE A 91 9.35 7.26 -3.62
N GLU A 92 9.46 7.82 -4.82
CA GLU A 92 10.19 7.18 -5.91
C GLU A 92 11.68 7.02 -5.60
N SER A 93 12.32 8.06 -5.04
CA SER A 93 13.72 7.98 -4.62
C SER A 93 13.93 6.95 -3.52
N ALA A 94 13.12 7.00 -2.46
CA ALA A 94 13.17 6.06 -1.34
C ALA A 94 13.02 4.60 -1.79
N ILE A 95 12.03 4.30 -2.63
CA ILE A 95 11.85 2.92 -3.12
C ILE A 95 12.95 2.53 -4.10
N THR A 96 13.45 3.45 -4.93
CA THR A 96 14.56 3.17 -5.86
C THR A 96 15.82 2.79 -5.09
N ASP A 97 16.14 3.50 -4.01
CA ASP A 97 17.30 3.18 -3.19
C ASP A 97 17.10 1.89 -2.38
N LEU A 98 15.89 1.62 -1.90
CA LEU A 98 15.53 0.32 -1.34
C LEU A 98 15.74 -0.81 -2.36
N LEU A 99 15.33 -0.64 -3.62
CA LEU A 99 15.53 -1.65 -4.66
C LEU A 99 17.02 -1.88 -4.95
N LYS A 100 17.83 -0.82 -5.02
CA LYS A 100 19.29 -0.91 -5.18
C LYS A 100 19.92 -1.70 -4.04
N THR A 101 19.61 -1.37 -2.79
CA THR A 101 20.17 -2.06 -1.61
C THR A 101 19.76 -3.54 -1.54
N LYS A 102 18.57 -3.90 -2.05
CA LYS A 102 18.12 -5.29 -2.14
C LYS A 102 18.59 -6.02 -3.40
N GLY A 103 19.24 -5.33 -4.35
CA GLY A 103 19.62 -5.88 -5.65
C GLY A 103 18.43 -6.30 -6.51
N ARG A 104 17.30 -5.60 -6.40
CA ARG A 104 16.03 -5.91 -7.12
C ARG A 104 15.69 -4.79 -8.08
N LYS A 105 14.79 -5.05 -9.04
CA LYS A 105 14.43 -4.11 -10.11
C LYS A 105 12.95 -3.71 -10.09
N VAL A 106 12.11 -4.52 -9.46
CA VAL A 106 10.67 -4.33 -9.42
C VAL A 106 10.21 -4.32 -7.97
N PHE A 107 9.50 -3.26 -7.60
CA PHE A 107 8.86 -3.16 -6.31
C PHE A 107 7.46 -3.79 -6.33
N GLY A 108 7.15 -4.61 -5.34
CA GLY A 108 5.85 -5.20 -5.11
C GLY A 108 5.38 -4.90 -3.70
N ASP A 109 4.08 -4.74 -3.50
CA ASP A 109 3.50 -4.70 -2.16
C ASP A 109 2.15 -5.42 -2.13
N LYS A 110 1.84 -5.99 -0.96
CA LYS A 110 0.55 -6.62 -0.68
C LYS A 110 0.01 -6.01 0.59
N ALA A 111 -0.94 -5.10 0.45
CA ALA A 111 -1.63 -4.48 1.57
C ALA A 111 -3.04 -5.07 1.77
N PRO A 112 -3.49 -5.27 3.01
CA PRO A 112 -4.88 -5.60 3.30
C PRO A 112 -5.81 -4.50 2.77
N ASN A 113 -6.97 -4.87 2.25
CA ASN A 113 -8.04 -3.94 1.88
C ASN A 113 -7.62 -2.83 0.90
N LEU A 114 -6.55 -3.05 0.14
CA LEU A 114 -5.98 -2.06 -0.77
C LEU A 114 -6.96 -1.62 -1.86
N HIS A 115 -7.94 -2.47 -2.19
CA HIS A 115 -8.99 -2.18 -3.16
C HIS A 115 -9.82 -0.92 -2.81
N TYR A 116 -9.93 -0.55 -1.53
CA TYR A 116 -10.62 0.70 -1.15
C TYR A 116 -9.75 1.97 -1.32
N PHE A 117 -8.45 1.83 -1.55
CA PHE A 117 -7.50 2.94 -1.62
C PHE A 117 -6.76 3.00 -2.96
N LEU A 118 -7.23 2.29 -4.00
CA LEU A 118 -6.55 2.24 -5.30
C LEU A 118 -6.45 3.61 -5.95
N GLY A 119 -7.52 4.42 -5.87
CA GLY A 119 -7.52 5.78 -6.39
C GLY A 119 -6.41 6.64 -5.77
N ASP A 120 -6.29 6.63 -4.44
CA ASP A 120 -5.25 7.40 -3.75
C ASP A 120 -3.84 6.84 -4.02
N LEU A 121 -3.72 5.51 -4.09
CA LEU A 121 -2.46 4.86 -4.44
C LEU A 121 -1.99 5.29 -5.84
N LEU A 122 -2.87 5.33 -6.83
CA LEU A 122 -2.54 5.71 -8.20
C LEU A 122 -2.26 7.23 -8.33
N LYS A 123 -2.83 8.07 -7.46
CA LYS A 123 -2.40 9.48 -7.36
C LYS A 123 -0.94 9.59 -6.91
N ILE A 124 -0.47 8.67 -6.07
CA ILE A 124 0.90 8.65 -5.55
C ILE A 124 1.85 7.96 -6.53
N VAL A 125 1.47 6.81 -7.07
CA VAL A 125 2.28 5.95 -7.96
C VAL A 125 1.47 5.58 -9.21
N PRO A 126 1.29 6.48 -10.18
CA PRO A 126 0.32 6.29 -11.27
C PRO A 126 0.71 5.18 -12.25
N ASP A 127 2.00 4.94 -12.43
CA ASP A 127 2.49 3.91 -13.37
C ASP A 127 2.49 2.51 -12.75
N ALA A 128 1.96 2.35 -11.53
CA ALA A 128 1.93 1.07 -10.85
C ALA A 128 0.93 0.11 -11.48
N LYS A 129 1.34 -1.15 -11.65
CA LYS A 129 0.43 -2.20 -12.10
C LYS A 129 -0.39 -2.73 -10.93
N LEU A 130 -1.68 -2.95 -11.15
CA LEU A 130 -2.56 -3.56 -10.15
C LEU A 130 -2.81 -5.03 -10.49
N LEU A 131 -2.54 -5.93 -9.55
CA LEU A 131 -2.92 -7.33 -9.62
C LEU A 131 -4.12 -7.56 -8.69
N HIS A 132 -5.33 -7.42 -9.23
CA HIS A 132 -6.56 -7.67 -8.49
C HIS A 132 -6.94 -9.16 -8.55
N ILE A 133 -6.80 -9.85 -7.43
CA ILE A 133 -7.15 -11.26 -7.32
C ILE A 133 -8.63 -11.39 -6.97
N VAL A 134 -9.36 -12.10 -7.82
CA VAL A 134 -10.73 -12.52 -7.58
C VAL A 134 -10.78 -14.02 -7.33
N ARG A 135 -11.44 -14.41 -6.24
CA ARG A 135 -11.74 -15.80 -5.89
C ARG A 135 -13.25 -15.91 -5.69
N ASP A 136 -13.83 -17.08 -5.97
CA ASP A 136 -15.24 -17.37 -5.69
C ASP A 136 -15.69 -16.82 -4.31
N GLY A 137 -16.74 -15.99 -4.32
CA GLY A 137 -17.25 -15.31 -3.14
C GLY A 137 -17.73 -16.26 -2.04
N ARG A 138 -18.29 -17.41 -2.40
CA ARG A 138 -18.73 -18.43 -1.44
C ARG A 138 -17.54 -19.03 -0.71
N ALA A 139 -16.47 -19.34 -1.44
CA ALA A 139 -15.23 -19.88 -0.86
C ALA A 139 -14.53 -18.84 0.03
N THR A 140 -14.53 -17.58 -0.39
CA THR A 140 -13.92 -16.47 0.35
C THR A 140 -14.71 -16.18 1.64
N ALA A 141 -16.04 -16.07 1.54
CA ALA A 141 -16.94 -15.85 2.68
C ALA A 141 -16.88 -17.00 3.68
N LEU A 142 -16.90 -18.26 3.21
CA LEU A 142 -16.74 -19.42 4.08
C LEU A 142 -15.39 -19.42 4.79
N SER A 143 -14.30 -19.06 4.11
CA SER A 143 -12.99 -18.93 4.77
C SER A 143 -12.96 -17.81 5.80
N GLN A 144 -13.60 -16.68 5.54
CA GLN A 144 -13.68 -15.57 6.51
C GLN A 144 -14.51 -15.97 7.72
N HIS A 145 -15.64 -16.63 7.51
CA HIS A 145 -16.49 -17.12 8.59
C HIS A 145 -15.73 -18.09 9.51
N LYS A 146 -15.08 -19.10 8.94
CA LYS A 146 -14.37 -20.14 9.71
C LYS A 146 -13.12 -19.63 10.44
N ARG A 147 -12.40 -18.64 9.90
CA ARG A 147 -11.09 -18.21 10.45
C ARG A 147 -11.09 -16.82 11.08
N GLY A 148 -11.99 -15.96 10.65
CA GLY A 148 -12.14 -14.59 11.17
C GLY A 148 -13.36 -14.43 12.07
N PHE A 149 -14.10 -15.52 12.35
CA PHE A 149 -15.35 -15.51 13.12
C PHE A 149 -16.38 -14.48 12.61
N LYS A 150 -16.30 -14.14 11.33
CA LYS A 150 -17.18 -13.17 10.71
C LYS A 150 -18.53 -13.81 10.39
N ASN A 151 -19.62 -13.06 10.51
CA ASN A 151 -20.92 -13.53 10.03
C ASN A 151 -20.84 -13.84 8.52
N LEU A 152 -21.43 -14.97 8.09
CA LEU A 152 -21.29 -15.45 6.72
C LEU A 152 -21.91 -14.49 5.69
N LEU A 153 -23.07 -13.90 6.00
CA LEU A 153 -23.74 -12.94 5.12
C LEU A 153 -22.92 -11.66 5.00
N LEU A 154 -22.39 -11.16 6.12
CA LEU A 154 -21.48 -10.01 6.12
C LEU A 154 -20.22 -10.29 5.29
N ALA A 155 -19.62 -11.46 5.44
CA ALA A 155 -18.45 -11.84 4.65
C ALA A 155 -18.76 -11.95 3.15
N GLY A 156 -19.98 -12.37 2.80
CA GLY A 156 -20.48 -12.34 1.42
C GLY A 156 -20.64 -10.92 0.89
N GLN A 157 -21.23 -10.02 1.69
CA GLN A 157 -21.41 -8.62 1.32
C GLN A 157 -20.07 -7.91 1.12
N GLU A 158 -19.14 -8.05 2.06
CA GLU A 158 -17.80 -7.48 1.93
C GLU A 158 -17.09 -8.01 0.68
N TRP A 159 -17.25 -9.30 0.36
CA TRP A 159 -16.68 -9.85 -0.87
C TRP A 159 -17.17 -9.09 -2.11
N VAL A 160 -18.47 -8.82 -2.20
CA VAL A 160 -19.07 -8.02 -3.29
C VAL A 160 -18.48 -6.62 -3.29
N ASP A 161 -18.57 -5.92 -2.16
CA ASP A 161 -18.17 -4.51 -2.04
C ASP A 161 -16.71 -4.30 -2.42
N GLY A 162 -15.80 -5.14 -1.90
CA GLY A 162 -14.38 -4.97 -2.18
C GLY A 162 -13.92 -5.52 -3.53
N THR A 163 -14.66 -6.44 -4.13
CA THR A 163 -14.40 -6.85 -5.52
C THR A 163 -14.84 -5.76 -6.48
N ILE A 164 -16.01 -5.14 -6.26
CA ILE A 164 -16.47 -4.01 -7.07
C ILE A 164 -15.51 -2.82 -6.93
N ALA A 165 -15.11 -2.46 -5.70
CA ALA A 165 -14.14 -1.37 -5.48
C ALA A 165 -12.79 -1.61 -6.16
N GLY A 166 -12.41 -2.87 -6.38
CA GLY A 166 -11.18 -3.22 -7.09
C GLY A 166 -11.29 -3.16 -8.62
N LEU A 167 -12.49 -3.03 -9.17
CA LEU A 167 -12.80 -3.03 -10.61
C LEU A 167 -13.26 -1.66 -11.14
N SER A 168 -13.67 -0.76 -10.25
CA SER A 168 -14.03 0.64 -10.55
C SER A 168 -12.80 1.54 -10.69
#